data_AF-A0AAE0QK55-F1
#
_entry.id   AF-A0AAE0QK55-F1
#
_cell.length_a   1.000
_cell.length_b   1.000
_cell.length_c   1.000
_cell.angle_alpha   90.00
_cell.angle_beta   90.00
_cell.angle_gamma   90.00
#
_symmetry.space_group_name_H-M   'P 1'
#
loop_
_entity.id
_entity.type
_entity.pdbx_description
1 polymer ?
#
loop_
_entity_poly.entity_id
_entity_poly.type
_entity_poly.pdbx_seq_one_letter_code
_entity_poly.pdbx_strand_id
1 'polypeptide(L)'
;MDFLTNGPQSVRFGNHISSTLKLNTSIPQGCMLSPLLYSLFTHDCVPWHNSNIFIKYADDTTVVGQINNSDESAYREEIQSLSVWCSMNNLTLNATKTKEDLQKSSSSRHSPIYINESEVQL
;
A
#
# COMPACT_ATOMS: atom_id res chain seq x y z
N MET A 1 -29.63 -3.42 0.76
CA MET A 1 -28.95 -2.11 0.80
C MET A 1 -27.55 -2.39 0.33
N ASP A 2 -27.31 -2.14 -0.93
CA ASP A 2 -26.15 -2.62 -1.67
C ASP A 2 -25.16 -1.45 -1.80
N PHE A 3 -24.42 -1.19 -0.72
CA PHE A 3 -23.51 -0.03 -0.65
C PHE A 3 -22.30 -0.16 -1.58
N LEU A 4 -21.87 -1.40 -1.86
CA LEU A 4 -20.66 -1.71 -2.64
C LEU A 4 -20.95 -2.09 -4.09
N THR A 5 -22.22 -2.17 -4.49
CA THR A 5 -22.62 -2.72 -5.79
C THR A 5 -23.52 -1.76 -6.56
N ASN A 6 -23.25 -1.59 -7.85
CA ASN A 6 -24.04 -0.77 -8.78
C ASN A 6 -24.24 0.70 -8.34
N GLY A 7 -23.26 1.29 -7.65
CA GLY A 7 -23.31 2.70 -7.27
C GLY A 7 -23.25 3.62 -8.50
N PRO A 8 -24.29 4.43 -8.80
CA PRO A 8 -24.23 5.37 -9.92
C PRO A 8 -23.34 6.57 -9.55
N GLN A 9 -22.38 6.89 -10.41
CA GLN A 9 -21.52 8.07 -10.30
C GLN A 9 -21.65 8.96 -11.53
N SER A 10 -21.70 10.28 -11.31
CA SER A 10 -21.56 11.30 -12.35
C SER A 10 -20.70 12.45 -11.83
N VAL A 11 -20.03 13.15 -12.76
CA VAL A 11 -19.17 14.29 -12.44
C VAL A 11 -19.82 15.56 -12.99
N ARG A 12 -19.87 16.62 -12.19
CA ARG A 12 -20.32 17.94 -12.61
C ARG A 12 -19.12 18.90 -12.70
N PHE A 13 -18.96 19.55 -13.84
CA PHE A 13 -17.99 20.61 -14.04
C PHE A 13 -18.70 21.87 -14.58
N GLY A 14 -18.84 22.88 -13.72
CA GLY A 14 -19.66 24.06 -14.01
C GLY A 14 -21.13 23.70 -14.26
N ASN A 15 -21.59 23.94 -15.49
CA ASN A 15 -22.96 23.64 -15.93
C ASN A 15 -23.07 22.31 -16.70
N HIS A 16 -21.98 21.58 -16.87
CA HIS A 16 -21.98 20.29 -17.57
C HIS A 16 -21.99 19.14 -16.56
N ILE A 17 -22.76 18.09 -16.85
CA ILE A 17 -22.83 16.86 -16.08
C ILE A 17 -22.49 15.70 -17.02
N SER A 18 -21.61 14.80 -16.58
CA SER A 18 -21.26 13.59 -17.35
C SER A 18 -22.42 12.61 -17.44
N SER A 19 -22.32 11.64 -18.34
CA SER A 19 -23.16 10.44 -18.26
C SER A 19 -22.94 9.73 -16.90
N THR A 20 -23.97 9.04 -16.43
CA THR A 20 -23.89 8.24 -15.20
C THR A 20 -23.20 6.91 -15.50
N LEU A 21 -22.15 6.61 -14.75
CA LEU A 21 -21.43 5.35 -14.81
C LEU A 21 -21.76 4.53 -13.56
N LYS A 22 -22.04 3.23 -13.72
CA LYS A 22 -22.22 2.32 -12.58
C LYS A 22 -20.87 1.75 -12.21
N LEU A 23 -20.44 2.00 -10.97
CA LEU A 23 -19.21 1.46 -10.43
C LEU A 23 -19.51 0.34 -9.45
N ASN A 24 -18.74 -0.75 -9.57
CA ASN A 24 -18.77 -1.90 -8.67
C ASN A 24 -17.51 -2.01 -7.82
N THR A 25 -16.55 -1.11 -8.04
CA THR A 25 -15.19 -1.19 -7.47
C THR A 25 -14.78 0.10 -6.76
N SER A 26 -15.71 1.04 -6.58
CA SER A 26 -15.37 2.38 -6.11
C SER A 26 -16.37 2.86 -5.08
N ILE A 27 -15.85 3.22 -3.91
CA ILE A 27 -16.62 3.97 -2.92
C ILE A 27 -16.53 5.45 -3.33
N PRO A 28 -17.65 6.21 -3.37
CA PRO A 28 -17.61 7.63 -3.69
C PRO A 28 -16.60 8.37 -2.80
N GLN A 29 -15.75 9.20 -3.41
CA GLN A 29 -14.82 10.05 -2.67
C GLN A 29 -15.60 10.95 -1.71
N GLY A 30 -15.22 10.99 -0.44
CA GLY A 30 -15.94 11.72 0.60
C GLY A 30 -17.04 10.91 1.30
N CYS A 31 -17.19 9.61 1.00
CA CYS A 31 -18.04 8.76 1.83
C CYS A 31 -17.41 8.50 3.20
N MET A 32 -18.18 8.69 4.27
CA MET A 32 -17.75 8.48 5.66
C MET A 32 -17.29 7.03 5.92
N LEU A 33 -17.78 6.06 5.14
CA LEU A 33 -17.43 4.65 5.28
C LEU A 33 -16.17 4.25 4.52
N SER A 34 -15.66 5.10 3.61
CA SER A 34 -14.47 4.76 2.80
C SER A 34 -13.25 4.39 3.65
N PRO A 35 -12.89 5.15 4.71
CA PRO A 35 -11.74 4.80 5.54
C PRO A 35 -11.91 3.46 6.25
N LEU A 36 -13.10 3.20 6.81
CA LEU A 36 -13.40 1.95 7.51
C LEU A 36 -13.31 0.74 6.56
N LEU A 37 -13.90 0.87 5.37
CA LEU A 37 -13.88 -0.20 4.36
C LEU A 37 -12.48 -0.45 3.83
N TYR A 38 -11.66 0.59 3.68
CA TYR A 38 -10.25 0.44 3.31
C TYR A 38 -9.43 -0.25 4.42
N SER A 39 -9.67 0.08 5.69
CA SER A 39 -9.05 -0.62 6.82
C SER A 39 -9.41 -2.09 6.87
N LEU A 40 -10.67 -2.44 6.57
CA LEU A 40 -11.11 -3.84 6.48
C LEU A 40 -10.48 -4.55 5.27
N PHE A 41 -10.44 -3.88 4.11
CA PHE A 41 -9.86 -4.42 2.88
C PHE A 41 -8.38 -4.75 3.01
N THR A 42 -7.61 -3.94 3.74
CA THR A 42 -6.17 -4.16 3.95
C THR A 42 -5.86 -4.96 5.21
N HIS A 43 -6.87 -5.44 5.95
CA HIS A 43 -6.68 -6.04 7.27
C HIS A 43 -5.76 -7.28 7.23
N ASP A 44 -5.93 -8.13 6.22
CA ASP A 44 -5.17 -9.37 6.01
C ASP A 44 -3.79 -9.16 5.37
N CYS A 45 -3.45 -7.92 4.99
CA CYS A 45 -2.08 -7.54 4.65
C CYS A 45 -1.24 -7.48 5.94
N VAL A 46 -0.65 -8.60 6.32
CA VAL A 46 0.12 -8.79 7.55
C VAL A 46 1.53 -9.28 7.22
N PRO A 47 2.54 -8.99 8.08
CA PRO A 47 3.89 -9.50 7.88
C PRO A 47 3.93 -11.03 7.95
N TRP A 48 4.80 -11.61 7.15
CA TRP A 48 5.13 -13.03 7.15
C TRP A 48 6.06 -13.42 8.31
N HIS A 49 7.00 -12.55 8.64
CA HIS A 49 8.02 -12.75 9.66
C HIS A 49 7.65 -12.02 10.95
N ASN A 50 7.65 -12.74 12.08
CA ASN A 50 7.37 -12.16 13.40
C ASN A 50 8.38 -11.10 13.85
N SER A 51 9.56 -11.03 13.21
CA SER A 51 10.57 -9.99 13.44
C SER A 51 10.22 -8.64 12.80
N ASN A 52 9.14 -8.60 12.01
CA ASN A 52 8.79 -7.45 11.19
C ASN A 52 7.40 -6.94 11.58
N ILE A 53 7.20 -5.63 11.40
CA ILE A 53 5.99 -4.92 11.82
C ILE A 53 5.48 -4.11 10.64
N PHE A 54 4.19 -4.23 10.36
CA PHE A 54 3.49 -3.37 9.40
C PHE A 54 2.66 -2.35 10.18
N ILE A 55 2.91 -1.07 9.90
CA ILE A 55 2.12 0.05 10.42
C ILE A 55 1.34 0.61 9.24
N LYS A 56 0.01 0.52 9.29
CA LYS A 56 -0.89 0.92 8.20
C LYS A 56 -1.77 2.08 8.63
N TYR A 57 -1.84 3.12 7.81
CA TYR A 57 -2.76 4.23 8.02
C TYR A 57 -3.25 4.77 6.67
N ALA A 58 -4.54 4.60 6.38
CA ALA A 58 -5.07 4.84 5.04
C ALA A 58 -4.17 4.18 3.98
N ASP A 59 -3.85 4.87 2.89
CA ASP A 59 -2.99 4.38 1.81
C ASP A 59 -1.49 4.32 2.16
N ASP A 60 -1.07 4.85 3.32
CA ASP A 60 0.32 4.77 3.78
C ASP A 60 0.57 3.47 4.55
N THR A 61 1.65 2.78 4.20
CA THR A 61 2.14 1.59 4.91
C THR A 61 3.63 1.71 5.19
N THR A 62 4.03 1.54 6.44
CA THR A 62 5.42 1.45 6.88
C THR A 62 5.75 0.01 7.24
N VAL A 63 6.81 -0.52 6.64
CA VAL A 63 7.37 -1.84 6.96
C VAL A 63 8.63 -1.62 7.79
N VAL A 64 8.65 -2.19 9.00
CA VAL A 64 9.80 -2.14 9.90
C VAL A 64 10.33 -3.55 10.06
N GLY A 65 11.60 -3.78 9.75
CA GLY A 65 12.26 -5.08 9.94
C GLY A 65 13.52 -4.93 10.79
N GLN A 66 13.73 -5.87 11.72
CA GLN A 66 14.95 -5.90 12.52
C GLN A 66 16.09 -6.54 11.73
N ILE A 67 17.21 -5.81 11.58
CA ILE A 67 18.43 -6.33 10.97
C ILE A 67 19.33 -6.90 12.06
N ASN A 68 19.58 -8.22 12.02
CA ASN A 68 20.41 -8.92 13.00
C ASN A 68 21.66 -9.47 12.33
N ASN A 69 22.84 -9.22 12.89
CA ASN A 69 24.12 -9.70 12.33
C ASN A 69 24.34 -9.35 10.84
N SER A 70 23.81 -8.21 10.39
CA SER A 70 23.79 -7.79 8.97
C SER A 70 22.91 -8.65 8.05
N ASP A 71 22.06 -9.49 8.61
CA ASP A 71 21.00 -10.19 7.88
C ASP A 71 19.73 -9.34 7.85
N GLU A 72 19.34 -8.94 6.65
CA GLU A 72 18.13 -8.17 6.33
C GLU A 72 17.16 -8.99 5.45
N SER A 73 17.36 -10.30 5.34
CA SER A 73 16.60 -11.19 4.43
C SER A 73 15.11 -11.18 4.76
N ALA A 74 14.76 -11.26 6.05
CA ALA A 74 13.36 -11.20 6.48
C ALA A 74 12.67 -9.90 6.04
N TYR A 75 13.34 -8.75 6.18
CA TYR A 75 12.83 -7.45 5.72
C TYR A 75 12.66 -7.40 4.20
N ARG A 76 13.63 -7.91 3.44
CA ARG A 76 13.55 -7.95 1.97
C ARG A 76 12.43 -8.86 1.47
N GLU A 77 12.24 -10.01 2.10
CA GLU A 77 11.15 -10.93 1.79
C GLU A 77 9.78 -10.30 2.07
N GLU A 78 9.64 -9.49 3.13
CA GLU A 78 8.39 -8.74 3.36
C GLU A 78 8.07 -7.76 2.23
N ILE A 79 9.07 -7.03 1.75
CA ILE A 79 8.84 -6.04 0.67
C ILE A 79 8.40 -6.75 -0.61
N GLN A 80 8.99 -7.92 -0.90
CA GLN A 80 8.58 -8.73 -2.04
C GLN A 80 7.15 -9.26 -1.86
N SER A 81 6.84 -9.83 -0.70
CA SER A 81 5.50 -10.31 -0.34
C SER A 81 4.45 -9.21 -0.41
N LEU A 82 4.76 -8.01 0.11
CA LEU A 82 3.90 -6.84 0.05
C LEU A 82 3.65 -6.41 -1.39
N SER A 83 4.68 -6.38 -2.23
CA SER A 83 4.54 -6.05 -3.65
C SER A 83 3.63 -7.04 -4.38
N VAL A 84 3.77 -8.33 -4.10
CA VAL A 84 2.90 -9.38 -4.66
C VAL A 84 1.47 -9.23 -4.16
N TRP A 85 1.28 -9.04 -2.85
CA TRP A 85 -0.04 -8.85 -2.24
C TRP A 85 -0.76 -7.63 -2.81
N CYS A 86 -0.07 -6.51 -2.97
CA CYS A 86 -0.62 -5.31 -3.60
C CYS A 86 -1.08 -5.61 -5.04
N SER A 87 -0.25 -6.27 -5.84
CA SER A 87 -0.59 -6.63 -7.22
C SER A 87 -1.84 -7.53 -7.30
N MET A 88 -1.92 -8.55 -6.44
CA MET A 88 -3.08 -9.45 -6.35
C MET A 88 -4.36 -8.73 -5.93
N ASN A 89 -4.24 -7.63 -5.18
CA ASN A 89 -5.34 -6.83 -4.67
C ASN A 89 -5.61 -5.56 -5.49
N ASN A 90 -5.08 -5.48 -6.73
CA ASN A 90 -5.23 -4.33 -7.63
C ASN A 90 -4.72 -2.99 -7.04
N LEU A 91 -3.72 -3.06 -6.17
CA LEU A 91 -2.99 -1.93 -5.64
C LEU A 91 -1.63 -1.80 -6.32
N THR A 92 -1.10 -0.59 -6.39
CA THR A 92 0.22 -0.32 -6.96
C THR A 92 1.08 0.40 -5.94
N LEU A 93 2.22 -0.20 -5.57
CA LEU A 93 3.22 0.46 -4.75
C LEU A 93 3.93 1.55 -5.56
N ASN A 94 4.06 2.73 -4.97
CA ASN A 94 4.70 3.87 -5.61
C ASN A 94 6.17 4.00 -5.15
N ALA A 95 7.06 3.31 -5.85
CA ALA A 95 8.50 3.33 -5.56
C ALA A 95 9.10 4.75 -5.50
N THR A 96 8.61 5.68 -6.33
CA THR A 96 9.12 7.06 -6.36
C THR A 96 8.77 7.88 -5.11
N LYS A 97 7.72 7.48 -4.40
CA LYS A 97 7.30 8.09 -3.12
C LYS A 97 7.76 7.30 -1.90
N THR A 98 8.15 6.04 -2.08
CA THR A 98 8.68 5.21 -1.00
C THR A 98 10.08 5.67 -0.60
N LYS A 99 10.31 5.70 0.71
CA LYS A 99 11.60 5.98 1.33
C LYS A 99 12.02 4.83 2.21
N GLU A 100 13.32 4.54 2.22
CA GLU A 100 13.93 3.56 3.11
C GLU A 100 14.83 4.27 4.12
N ASP A 101 14.52 4.14 5.41
CA ASP A 101 15.36 4.66 6.49
C ASP A 101 16.13 3.51 7.16
N LEU A 102 17.45 3.65 7.26
CA LEU A 102 18.35 2.61 7.76
C LEU A 102 19.15 3.10 8.96
N GLN A 103 18.83 2.56 10.13
CA GLN A 103 19.59 2.78 11.34
C GLN A 103 20.57 1.62 11.57
N LYS A 104 21.81 1.75 11.08
CA LYS A 104 22.88 0.75 11.24
C LYS A 104 23.97 1.25 12.19
N SER A 105 24.44 0.38 13.10
CA SER A 105 25.60 0.65 13.97
C SER A 105 26.96 0.39 13.29
N SER A 106 26.97 -0.29 12.14
CA SER A 106 28.19 -0.66 11.40
C SER A 106 28.15 -0.14 9.97
N SER A 107 29.32 0.12 9.38
CA SER A 107 29.50 0.64 8.02
C SER A 107 29.22 -0.38 6.90
N SER A 108 28.32 -1.34 7.13
CA SER A 108 28.00 -2.35 6.11
C SER A 108 27.40 -1.69 4.87
N ARG A 109 27.81 -2.16 3.68
CA ARG A 109 27.29 -1.62 2.42
C ARG A 109 25.80 -1.92 2.34
N HIS A 110 25.01 -0.87 2.11
CA HIS A 110 23.60 -1.01 1.81
C HIS A 110 23.44 -1.52 0.37
N SER A 111 22.56 -2.52 0.19
CA SER A 111 22.11 -2.97 -1.12
C SER A 111 20.77 -2.29 -1.41
N PRO A 112 20.56 -1.64 -2.57
CA PRO A 112 19.30 -0.97 -2.84
C PRO A 112 18.08 -1.90 -2.82
N ILE A 113 16.91 -1.31 -2.58
CA ILE A 113 15.62 -1.99 -2.67
C ILE A 113 14.93 -1.57 -3.96
N TYR A 114 14.30 -2.53 -4.63
CA TYR A 114 13.58 -2.31 -5.87
C TYR A 114 12.11 -2.67 -5.67
N ILE A 115 11.23 -1.74 -6.07
CA ILE A 115 9.79 -1.95 -6.14
C ILE A 115 9.39 -1.71 -7.59
N ASN A 116 8.78 -2.71 -8.25
CA ASN A 116 8.39 -2.63 -9.66
C ASN A 116 9.53 -2.11 -10.56
N GLU A 117 10.73 -2.69 -10.42
CA GLU A 117 11.95 -2.33 -11.17
C GLU A 117 12.49 -0.91 -10.91
N SER A 118 11.85 -0.14 -10.02
CA SER A 118 12.29 1.19 -9.62
C SER A 118 13.03 1.12 -8.28
N GLU A 119 14.19 1.76 -8.21
CA GLU A 119 14.98 1.86 -6.99
C GLU A 119 14.28 2.77 -5.97
N VAL A 120 14.13 2.26 -4.75
CA VAL A 120 13.64 3.02 -3.60
C VAL A 120 14.76 3.90 -3.09
N GLN A 121 14.43 5.17 -2.85
CA GLN A 121 15.41 6.10 -2.32
C GLN A 121 15.61 5.90 -0.83
N LEU A 122 16.85 6.05 -0.38
CA LEU A 122 17.16 6.36 1.02
C LEU A 122 16.59 7.74 1.42
#